data_AF-A0A839NNT9-F1
#
_entry.id   AF-A0A839NNT9-F1
#
_cell.length_a   1.000
_cell.length_b   1.000
_cell.length_c   1.000
_cell.angle_alpha   90.00
_cell.angle_beta   90.00
_cell.angle_gamma   90.00
#
_symmetry.space_group_name_H-M   'P 1'
#
loop_
_entity.id
_entity.type
_entity.pdbx_description
1 polymer ?
#
loop_
_entity_poly.entity_id
_entity_poly.type
_entity_poly.pdbx_seq_one_letter_code
_entity_poly.pdbx_strand_id
1 'polypeptide(L)'
;MTQMLSSKTLTAKKSHRCDFCGMPIDIGEQYNRSFNVGDSAFTWKSHIHCDKIVEKIIDWDDLDDGGCSSDDFWTHVAVEWEKINNKSSTGQSYRQMLDEVRKHHNI
;
A
#
# COMPACT_ATOMS: atom_id res chain seq x y z
N MET A 1 18.27 -0.14 -4.69
CA MET A 1 17.45 -0.09 -5.91
C MET A 1 16.66 -1.39 -6.09
N THR A 2 15.37 -1.32 -5.78
CA THR A 2 14.41 -2.40 -6.01
C THR A 2 13.85 -2.29 -7.44
N GLN A 3 13.62 -3.42 -8.09
CA GLN A 3 12.99 -3.49 -9.41
C GLN A 3 11.86 -4.52 -9.40
N MET A 4 10.68 -4.13 -9.91
CA MET A 4 9.58 -5.05 -10.18
C MET A 4 9.82 -5.79 -11.51
N LEU A 5 9.90 -7.12 -11.47
CA LEU A 5 10.12 -7.97 -12.64
C LEU A 5 8.80 -8.42 -13.30
N SER A 6 7.76 -8.64 -12.49
CA SER A 6 6.43 -8.97 -12.99
C SER A 6 5.35 -8.67 -11.95
N SER A 7 4.13 -8.41 -12.40
CA SER A 7 2.95 -8.31 -11.55
C SER A 7 1.74 -8.98 -12.21
N LYS A 8 0.81 -9.45 -11.39
CA LYS A 8 -0.49 -9.96 -11.85
C LYS A 8 -1.55 -9.86 -10.76
N THR A 9 -2.80 -9.70 -11.18
CA THR A 9 -3.97 -9.78 -10.31
C THR A 9 -4.41 -11.23 -10.16
N LEU A 10 -4.68 -11.65 -8.92
CA LEU A 10 -5.06 -13.01 -8.55
C LEU A 10 -6.27 -12.99 -7.62
N THR A 11 -7.04 -14.07 -7.62
CA THR A 11 -8.05 -14.33 -6.59
C THR A 11 -7.44 -15.17 -5.47
N ALA A 12 -7.56 -14.71 -4.22
CA ALA A 12 -7.00 -15.37 -3.05
C ALA A 12 -7.67 -16.73 -2.81
N LYS A 13 -6.88 -17.81 -2.88
CA LYS A 13 -7.32 -19.18 -2.56
C LYS A 13 -7.15 -19.55 -1.08
N LYS A 14 -6.42 -18.72 -0.34
CA LYS A 14 -6.20 -18.76 1.11
C LYS A 14 -6.03 -17.33 1.61
N SER A 15 -6.24 -17.09 2.90
CA SER A 15 -6.01 -15.77 3.48
C SER A 15 -4.54 -15.37 3.34
N HIS A 16 -4.32 -14.11 2.97
CA HIS A 16 -3.01 -13.47 2.91
C HIS A 16 -3.01 -12.20 3.76
N ARG A 17 -1.84 -11.60 3.97
CA ARG A 17 -1.73 -10.23 4.44
C ARG A 17 -1.28 -9.35 3.28
N CYS A 18 -1.85 -8.16 3.21
CA CYS A 18 -1.36 -7.11 2.35
C CYS A 18 -0.03 -6.60 2.91
N ASP A 19 1.00 -6.59 2.06
CA ASP A 19 2.35 -6.14 2.39
C ASP A 19 2.41 -4.60 2.50
N PHE A 20 1.40 -3.86 2.05
CA PHE A 20 1.25 -2.42 2.36
C PHE A 20 0.60 -2.18 3.72
N CYS A 21 -0.70 -2.48 3.86
CA CYS A 21 -1.47 -2.09 5.05
C CYS A 21 -1.48 -3.11 6.19
N GLY A 22 -0.90 -4.31 5.99
CA GLY A 22 -0.87 -5.40 6.98
C GLY A 22 -2.22 -6.11 7.23
N MET A 23 -3.32 -5.57 6.69
CA MET A 23 -4.68 -6.13 6.85
C MET A 23 -4.86 -7.42 6.03
N PRO A 24 -5.81 -8.29 6.44
CA PRO A 24 -6.09 -9.52 5.71
C PRO A 24 -6.61 -9.24 4.30
N ILE A 25 -6.17 -10.07 3.36
CA ILE A 25 -6.79 -10.29 2.05
C ILE A 25 -7.57 -11.59 2.20
N ASP A 26 -8.89 -11.50 2.12
CA ASP A 26 -9.78 -12.62 2.42
C ASP A 26 -9.88 -13.62 1.26
N ILE A 27 -10.29 -14.85 1.56
CA ILE A 27 -10.50 -15.88 0.53
C ILE A 27 -11.57 -15.39 -0.44
N GLY A 28 -11.27 -15.46 -1.74
CA GLY A 28 -12.15 -14.96 -2.81
C GLY A 28 -11.91 -13.50 -3.19
N GLU A 29 -11.15 -12.74 -2.39
CA GLU A 29 -10.78 -11.36 -2.71
C GLU A 29 -9.73 -11.32 -3.84
N GLN A 30 -9.82 -10.30 -4.70
CA GLN A 30 -8.79 -10.03 -5.70
C GLN A 30 -7.66 -9.17 -5.11
N TYR A 31 -6.42 -9.55 -5.42
CA TYR A 31 -5.22 -8.87 -4.94
C TYR A 31 -4.14 -8.88 -6.02
N ASN A 32 -3.21 -7.96 -5.95
CA ASN A 32 -2.04 -7.94 -6.83
C ASN A 32 -0.89 -8.68 -6.18
N ARG A 33 -0.17 -9.46 -6.98
CA ARG A 33 1.08 -10.09 -6.57
C ARG A 33 2.18 -9.72 -7.55
N SER A 34 3.22 -9.05 -7.06
CA SER A 34 4.43 -8.78 -7.82
C SER A 34 5.59 -9.67 -7.39
N PHE A 35 6.53 -9.85 -8.31
CA PHE A 35 7.84 -10.44 -8.08
C PHE A 35 8.88 -9.36 -8.32
N ASN A 36 9.70 -9.11 -7.32
CA ASN A 36 10.63 -8.00 -7.27
C ASN A 36 12.04 -8.52 -6.96
N VAL A 37 13.05 -7.75 -7.34
CA VAL A 37 14.44 -7.99 -6.97
C VAL A 37 15.01 -6.72 -6.33
N GLY A 38 15.57 -6.86 -5.14
CA GLY A 38 16.42 -5.86 -4.49
C GLY A 38 17.71 -6.55 -4.09
N ASP A 39 18.08 -6.48 -2.82
CA ASP A 39 19.18 -7.30 -2.26
C ASP A 39 18.94 -8.80 -2.42
N SER A 40 17.68 -9.21 -2.43
CA SER A 40 17.24 -10.56 -2.76
C SER A 40 15.93 -10.54 -3.54
N ALA A 41 15.58 -11.66 -4.17
CA ALA A 41 14.30 -11.79 -4.84
C ALA A 41 13.17 -12.00 -3.83
N PHE A 42 12.07 -11.25 -3.98
CA PHE A 42 10.92 -11.32 -3.08
C PHE A 42 9.59 -11.15 -3.81
N THR A 43 8.50 -11.41 -3.09
CA THR A 43 7.14 -11.22 -3.61
C THR A 43 6.41 -10.21 -2.77
N TRP A 44 5.69 -9.29 -3.41
CA TRP A 44 4.81 -8.34 -2.75
C TRP A 44 3.35 -8.69 -3.07
N LYS A 45 2.48 -8.63 -2.07
CA LYS A 45 1.04 -8.91 -2.17
C LYS A 45 0.31 -7.70 -1.65
N SER A 46 -0.52 -7.09 -2.49
CA SER A 46 -1.21 -5.85 -2.15
C SER A 46 -2.69 -5.98 -2.43
N HIS A 47 -3.52 -5.38 -1.58
CA HIS A 47 -4.90 -5.09 -1.97
C HIS A 47 -4.88 -4.20 -3.21
N ILE A 48 -5.82 -4.42 -4.13
CA ILE A 48 -5.95 -3.57 -5.34
C ILE A 48 -6.10 -2.09 -4.97
N HIS A 49 -6.84 -1.79 -3.89
CA HIS A 49 -7.00 -0.42 -3.45
C HIS A 49 -5.72 0.18 -2.83
N CYS A 50 -4.87 -0.63 -2.19
CA CYS A 50 -3.59 -0.15 -1.67
C CYS A 50 -2.65 0.26 -2.81
N ASP A 51 -2.56 -0.52 -3.89
CA ASP A 51 -1.76 -0.12 -5.06
C ASP A 51 -2.26 1.20 -5.67
N LYS A 52 -3.58 1.36 -5.82
CA LYS A 52 -4.16 2.61 -6.32
C LYS A 52 -3.85 3.81 -5.42
N ILE A 53 -3.77 3.59 -4.10
CA ILE A 53 -3.37 4.64 -3.16
C ILE A 53 -1.91 5.00 -3.38
N VAL A 54 -1.02 4.01 -3.50
CA VAL A 54 0.41 4.23 -3.81
C VAL A 54 0.55 5.08 -5.08
N GLU A 55 -0.10 4.70 -6.17
CA GLU A 55 -0.10 5.45 -7.44
C GLU A 55 -0.59 6.91 -7.29
N LYS A 56 -1.39 7.18 -6.27
CA LYS A 56 -2.06 8.47 -6.07
C LYS A 56 -1.30 9.42 -5.15
N ILE A 57 -0.70 8.90 -4.08
CA ILE A 57 -0.20 9.72 -2.96
C ILE A 57 1.32 9.65 -2.80
N ILE A 58 1.99 8.72 -3.46
CA ILE A 58 3.43 8.54 -3.36
C ILE A 58 4.09 9.14 -4.59
N ASP A 59 5.04 10.04 -4.33
CA ASP A 59 6.02 10.46 -5.31
C ASP A 59 7.20 9.50 -5.26
N TRP A 60 7.51 8.86 -6.38
CA TRP A 60 8.59 7.87 -6.43
C TRP A 60 9.98 8.49 -6.35
N ASP A 61 10.10 9.79 -6.64
CA ASP A 61 11.35 10.54 -6.51
C ASP A 61 11.70 10.82 -5.03
N ASP A 62 10.71 10.74 -4.13
CA ASP A 62 10.91 10.87 -2.67
C ASP A 62 11.41 9.57 -2.01
N LEU A 63 11.51 8.46 -2.77
CA LEU A 63 11.87 7.14 -2.24
C LEU A 63 13.29 6.72 -2.61
N ASP A 64 14.18 6.72 -1.61
CA ASP A 64 15.63 6.50 -1.76
C ASP A 64 16.02 5.19 -2.48
N ASP A 65 15.22 4.12 -2.33
CA ASP A 65 15.56 2.77 -2.81
C ASP A 65 14.79 2.31 -4.05
N GLY A 66 13.98 3.18 -4.67
CA GLY A 66 13.17 2.85 -5.83
C GLY A 66 12.04 1.85 -5.53
N GLY A 67 11.60 1.76 -4.27
CA GLY A 67 10.49 0.93 -3.83
C GLY A 67 9.78 1.57 -2.64
N CYS A 68 8.50 1.24 -2.47
CA CYS A 68 7.70 1.69 -1.33
C CYS A 68 7.56 0.54 -0.33
N SER A 69 8.10 0.72 0.88
CA SER A 69 7.91 -0.21 1.99
C SER A 69 6.55 -0.04 2.66
N SER A 70 6.22 -0.94 3.59
CA SER A 70 5.02 -0.80 4.43
C SER A 70 5.07 0.49 5.27
N ASP A 71 6.25 0.83 5.80
CA ASP A 71 6.44 2.01 6.66
C ASP A 71 6.33 3.31 5.85
N ASP A 72 6.87 3.33 4.62
CA ASP A 72 6.66 4.44 3.69
C ASP A 72 5.18 4.62 3.41
N PHE A 73 4.49 3.53 3.05
CA PHE A 73 3.05 3.55 2.79
C PHE A 73 2.26 4.10 3.98
N TRP A 74 2.60 3.70 5.21
CA TRP A 74 1.91 4.17 6.40
C TRP A 74 2.15 5.65 6.65
N THR A 75 3.38 6.10 6.46
CA THR A 75 3.79 7.51 6.59
C THR A 75 3.06 8.38 5.58
N HIS A 76 3.05 7.99 4.30
CA HIS A 76 2.35 8.74 3.26
C HIS A 76 0.84 8.76 3.46
N VAL A 77 0.22 7.66 3.91
CA VAL A 77 -1.21 7.64 4.28
C VAL A 77 -1.50 8.60 5.43
N ALA A 78 -0.66 8.63 6.47
CA ALA A 78 -0.83 9.55 7.58
C ALA A 78 -0.70 11.02 7.12
N VAL A 79 0.35 11.34 6.36
CA VAL A 79 0.57 12.69 5.80
C VAL A 79 -0.59 13.14 4.92
N GLU A 80 -1.06 12.25 4.04
CA GLU A 80 -2.21 12.56 3.17
C GLU A 80 -3.49 12.79 3.99
N TRP A 81 -3.71 11.97 5.01
CA TRP A 81 -4.84 12.14 5.91
C TRP A 81 -4.79 13.48 6.67
N GLU A 82 -3.61 13.89 7.14
CA GLU A 82 -3.41 15.19 7.81
C GLU A 82 -3.72 16.36 6.87
N LYS A 83 -3.32 16.28 5.60
CA LYS A 83 -3.64 17.26 4.57
C LYS A 83 -5.15 17.36 4.32
N ILE A 84 -5.83 16.22 4.17
CA ILE A 84 -7.29 16.15 3.93
C ILE A 84 -8.06 16.74 5.12
N ASN A 85 -7.65 16.43 6.34
CA ASN A 85 -8.40 16.75 7.56
C ASN A 85 -7.93 18.04 8.26
N ASN A 86 -6.80 18.61 7.84
CA ASN A 86 -6.16 19.77 8.45
C ASN A 86 -5.96 19.64 9.97
N LYS A 87 -5.52 18.46 10.43
CA LYS A 87 -5.21 18.15 11.84
C LYS A 87 -4.19 17.02 11.93
N SER A 88 -3.52 16.89 13.08
CA SER A 88 -2.53 15.83 13.30
C SER A 88 -3.17 14.43 13.34
N SER A 89 -2.45 13.47 12.74
CA SER A 89 -2.72 12.02 12.74
C SER A 89 -2.41 11.35 14.09
N THR A 90 -1.77 12.06 15.02
CA THR A 90 -1.38 11.51 16.32
C THR A 90 -2.60 10.96 17.07
N GLY A 91 -2.52 9.70 17.50
CA GLY A 91 -3.59 9.00 18.22
C GLY A 91 -4.75 8.53 17.35
N GLN A 92 -4.70 8.73 16.03
CA GLN A 92 -5.71 8.20 15.11
C GLN A 92 -5.44 6.72 14.78
N SER A 93 -6.53 5.97 14.56
CA SER A 93 -6.41 4.62 14.07
C SER A 93 -5.93 4.63 12.62
N TYR A 94 -4.85 3.89 12.33
CA TYR A 94 -4.36 3.72 10.97
C TYR A 94 -5.44 3.23 10.00
N ARG A 95 -6.30 2.30 10.45
CA ARG A 95 -7.41 1.79 9.63
C ARG A 95 -8.40 2.89 9.27
N GLN A 96 -8.74 3.76 10.22
CA GLN A 96 -9.64 4.89 9.97
C GLN A 96 -9.00 5.88 8.99
N MET A 97 -7.71 6.20 9.18
CA MET A 97 -6.98 7.08 8.26
C MET A 97 -6.98 6.54 6.84
N LEU A 98 -6.62 5.26 6.67
CA LEU A 98 -6.61 4.60 5.36
C LEU A 98 -8.00 4.59 4.70
N ASP A 99 -9.05 4.26 5.46
CA ASP A 99 -10.42 4.26 4.93
C ASP A 99 -10.88 5.67 4.50
N GLU A 100 -10.49 6.72 5.22
CA GLU A 100 -10.80 8.11 4.87
C GLU A 100 -10.02 8.60 3.65
N VAL A 101 -8.71 8.33 3.59
CA VAL A 101 -7.87 8.62 2.41
C VAL A 101 -8.43 7.90 1.19
N ARG A 102 -8.79 6.62 1.33
CA ARG A 102 -9.38 5.84 0.23
C ARG A 102 -10.68 6.48 -0.28
N LYS A 103 -11.58 6.86 0.63
CA LYS A 103 -12.83 7.55 0.28
C LYS A 103 -12.58 8.89 -0.41
N HIS A 104 -11.64 9.69 0.09
CA HIS A 104 -11.31 11.00 -0.50
C HIS A 104 -10.84 10.87 -1.95
N HIS A 105 -10.03 9.86 -2.25
CA HIS A 105 -9.51 9.60 -3.59
C HIS A 105 -10.45 8.78 -4.50
N ASN A 106 -11.66 8.46 -4.04
CA ASN A 106 -12.67 7.64 -4.75
C ASN A 106 -12.14 6.24 -5.13
N ILE A 107 -11.41 5.59 -4.22
CA ILE A 107 -10.83 4.25 -4.38
C ILE A 107 -11.68 3.18 -3.69
#